data_AF-A0A7D8YSV0-F1
#
_entry.id   AF-A0A7D8YSV0-F1
#
_cell.length_a   1.000
_cell.length_b   1.000
_cell.length_c   1.000
_cell.angle_alpha   90.00
_cell.angle_beta   90.00
_cell.angle_gamma   90.00
#
_symmetry.space_group_name_H-M   'P 1'
#
loop_
_entity.id
_entity.type
_entity.pdbx_description
1 polymer ?
#
loop_
_entity_poly.entity_id
_entity_poly.type
_entity_poly.pdbx_seq_one_letter_code
_entity_poly.pdbx_strand_id
1 'polypeptide(L)'
;MDDFAPASEDVPISKEHGIQDWDDPETCILWPKARAAIAQIKATGRLPPGHTSNDHLNQLAEVGIEADVEAHWRAELVRVVDESAARGEDIVWVLVDGFVLYYDAVVASLLDVKLFVQVPYDVLKARREKRSTYALQNPDSVGEVWTDPPNYFDNIVYPGYLKAHAHLFANGDVEHGALLPDTGITVLRPGEGVPGMTKIVTEAGEVLVADVEVGDKVLVDEEA
;
A
#
# COMPACT_ATOMS: atom_id res chain seq x y z
N MET A 1 -6.54 -1.35 0.69
CA MET A 1 -7.08 -1.14 -0.67
C MET A 1 -8.02 -2.26 -1.12
N ASP A 2 -7.80 -3.49 -0.66
CA ASP A 2 -8.57 -4.69 -1.04
C ASP A 2 -10.09 -4.58 -0.84
N ASP A 3 -10.56 -3.80 0.15
CA ASP A 3 -11.98 -3.50 0.38
C ASP A 3 -12.68 -2.82 -0.83
N PHE A 4 -11.89 -2.29 -1.78
CA PHE A 4 -12.38 -1.66 -3.01
C PHE A 4 -12.24 -2.57 -4.23
N ALA A 5 -11.92 -3.85 -4.07
CA ALA A 5 -11.96 -4.80 -5.18
C ALA A 5 -13.39 -4.94 -5.74
N PRO A 6 -13.56 -5.13 -7.07
CA PRO A 6 -14.87 -5.43 -7.66
C PRO A 6 -15.42 -6.79 -7.19
N ALA A 7 -16.71 -7.01 -7.43
CA ALA A 7 -17.32 -8.33 -7.26
C ALA A 7 -16.66 -9.34 -8.21
N SER A 8 -16.59 -10.62 -7.84
CA SER A 8 -15.91 -11.64 -8.66
C SER A 8 -16.47 -11.72 -10.08
N GLU A 9 -17.79 -11.63 -10.23
CA GLU A 9 -18.48 -11.61 -11.52
C GLU A 9 -18.19 -10.38 -12.39
N ASP A 10 -17.74 -9.28 -11.79
CA ASP A 10 -17.36 -8.04 -12.47
C ASP A 10 -15.88 -8.00 -12.85
N VAL A 11 -15.06 -8.96 -12.37
CA VAL A 11 -13.64 -9.04 -12.72
C VAL A 11 -13.50 -9.44 -14.19
N PRO A 12 -12.84 -8.62 -15.02
CA PRO A 12 -12.65 -8.93 -16.43
C PRO A 12 -11.85 -10.22 -16.64
N ILE A 13 -12.11 -10.90 -17.75
CA ILE A 13 -11.29 -12.03 -18.20
C ILE A 13 -10.20 -11.49 -19.11
N SER A 14 -8.94 -11.82 -18.81
CA SER A 14 -7.80 -11.56 -19.69
C SER A 14 -8.07 -12.16 -21.06
N LYS A 15 -8.07 -11.33 -22.10
CA LYS A 15 -8.33 -11.77 -23.49
C LYS A 15 -7.26 -12.73 -23.99
N GLU A 16 -6.04 -12.60 -23.47
CA GLU A 16 -4.90 -13.42 -23.89
C GLU A 16 -4.90 -14.78 -23.20
N HIS A 17 -5.20 -14.81 -21.90
CA HIS A 17 -5.04 -16.03 -21.09
C HIS A 17 -6.35 -16.73 -20.75
N GLY A 18 -7.51 -16.09 -20.97
CA GLY A 18 -8.83 -16.68 -20.73
C GLY A 18 -9.16 -16.91 -19.25
N ILE A 19 -8.51 -16.19 -18.34
CA ILE A 19 -8.67 -16.25 -16.88
C ILE A 19 -9.03 -14.88 -16.31
N GLN A 20 -9.73 -14.82 -15.18
CA GLN A 20 -10.04 -13.56 -14.49
C GLN A 20 -8.75 -12.79 -14.18
N ASP A 21 -8.77 -11.48 -14.40
CA ASP A 21 -7.64 -10.58 -14.20
C ASP A 21 -7.87 -9.71 -12.96
N TRP A 22 -7.42 -10.22 -11.82
CA TRP A 22 -7.53 -9.53 -10.53
C TRP A 22 -6.45 -8.47 -10.29
N ASP A 23 -5.51 -8.29 -11.23
CA ASP A 23 -4.29 -7.49 -11.00
C ASP A 23 -4.10 -6.37 -12.04
N ASP A 24 -4.98 -6.27 -13.04
CA ASP A 24 -4.99 -5.11 -13.94
C ASP A 24 -5.37 -3.83 -13.14
N PRO A 25 -4.44 -2.87 -12.99
CA PRO A 25 -4.67 -1.65 -12.22
C PRO A 25 -5.85 -0.80 -12.72
N GLU A 26 -6.31 -0.96 -13.97
CA GLU A 26 -7.48 -0.25 -14.47
C GLU A 26 -8.80 -0.77 -13.87
N THR A 27 -8.84 -2.05 -13.48
CA THR A 27 -10.09 -2.75 -13.14
C THR A 27 -10.07 -3.44 -11.78
N CYS A 28 -8.90 -3.72 -11.22
CA CYS A 28 -8.79 -4.44 -9.94
C CYS A 28 -9.25 -3.62 -8.73
N ILE A 29 -9.44 -2.31 -8.88
CA ILE A 29 -9.93 -1.40 -7.85
C ILE A 29 -11.11 -0.57 -8.39
N LEU A 30 -12.15 -0.45 -7.58
CA LEU A 30 -13.24 0.49 -7.76
C LEU A 30 -12.76 1.92 -7.44
N TRP A 31 -11.96 2.50 -8.33
CA TRP A 31 -11.25 3.77 -8.12
C TRP A 31 -12.14 4.93 -7.63
N PRO A 32 -13.36 5.15 -8.14
CA PRO A 32 -14.23 6.21 -7.61
C PRO A 32 -14.53 6.04 -6.11
N LYS A 33 -14.73 4.81 -5.65
CA LYS A 33 -14.97 4.52 -4.22
C LYS A 33 -13.71 4.70 -3.40
N ALA A 34 -12.57 4.18 -3.88
CA ALA A 34 -11.27 4.32 -3.22
C ALA A 34 -10.87 5.80 -3.04
N ARG A 35 -10.99 6.60 -4.11
CA ARG A 35 -10.71 8.05 -4.09
C ARG A 35 -11.59 8.77 -3.07
N ALA A 36 -12.90 8.50 -3.05
CA ALA A 36 -13.83 9.13 -2.11
C ALA A 36 -13.50 8.78 -0.65
N ALA A 37 -13.19 7.51 -0.38
CA ALA A 37 -12.83 7.06 0.96
C ALA A 37 -11.53 7.69 1.46
N ILE A 38 -10.47 7.67 0.63
CA ILE A 38 -9.16 8.22 0.99
C ILE A 38 -9.24 9.74 1.15
N ALA A 39 -10.00 10.44 0.30
CA ALA A 39 -10.23 11.88 0.43
C ALA A 39 -10.93 12.23 1.76
N GLN A 40 -11.92 11.44 2.16
CA GLN A 40 -12.58 11.64 3.45
C GLN A 40 -11.63 11.38 4.63
N ILE A 41 -10.84 10.32 4.56
CA ILE A 41 -9.84 10.03 5.60
C ILE A 41 -8.84 11.16 5.70
N LYS A 42 -8.33 11.67 4.57
CA LYS A 42 -7.41 12.81 4.52
C LYS A 42 -8.01 14.07 5.13
N ALA A 43 -9.30 14.31 4.92
CA ALA A 43 -9.99 15.50 5.44
C ALA A 43 -10.38 15.40 6.92
N THR A 44 -10.57 14.19 7.46
CA THR A 44 -11.21 13.99 8.77
C THR A 44 -10.42 13.14 9.76
N GLY A 45 -9.35 12.47 9.32
CA GLY A 45 -8.63 11.47 10.09
C GLY A 45 -9.45 10.21 10.41
N ARG A 46 -10.62 10.03 9.77
CA ARG A 46 -11.57 8.96 10.10
C ARG A 46 -12.01 8.19 8.87
N LEU A 47 -12.25 6.89 9.06
CA LEU A 47 -12.84 6.03 8.03
C LEU A 47 -14.25 6.51 7.67
N PRO A 48 -14.70 6.29 6.40
CA PRO A 48 -16.07 6.59 6.00
C PRO A 48 -17.11 5.87 6.88
N PRO A 49 -18.23 6.52 7.23
CA PRO A 49 -19.32 5.87 7.96
C PRO A 49 -19.78 4.58 7.28
N GLY A 50 -19.81 3.49 8.05
CA GLY A 50 -20.22 2.18 7.56
C GLY A 50 -19.14 1.41 6.79
N HIS A 51 -17.91 1.94 6.68
CA HIS A 51 -16.78 1.19 6.16
C HIS A 51 -16.15 0.35 7.29
N THR A 52 -16.11 -0.96 7.09
CA THR A 52 -15.38 -1.92 7.93
C THR A 52 -14.34 -2.59 7.05
N SER A 53 -13.08 -2.57 7.48
CA SER A 53 -12.02 -3.22 6.72
C SER A 53 -12.03 -4.74 6.93
N ASN A 54 -11.89 -5.47 5.83
CA ASN A 54 -11.82 -6.91 5.80
C ASN A 54 -10.38 -7.44 5.80
N ASP A 55 -9.39 -6.58 6.08
CA ASP A 55 -7.97 -6.98 6.08
C ASP A 55 -7.67 -8.14 7.04
N HIS A 56 -8.44 -8.27 8.11
CA HIS A 56 -8.36 -9.39 9.05
C HIS A 56 -8.66 -10.77 8.41
N LEU A 57 -9.20 -10.82 7.19
CA LEU A 57 -9.41 -12.05 6.42
C LEU A 57 -8.14 -12.52 5.70
N ASN A 58 -7.11 -11.67 5.59
CA ASN A 58 -5.84 -12.03 4.99
C ASN A 58 -5.08 -13.02 5.90
N GLN A 59 -4.55 -14.10 5.30
CA GLN A 59 -3.60 -14.97 5.99
C GLN A 59 -2.25 -14.26 6.09
N LEU A 60 -1.90 -13.81 7.29
CA LEU A 60 -0.62 -13.17 7.58
C LEU A 60 0.39 -14.23 8.01
N ALA A 61 1.52 -14.31 7.31
CA ALA A 61 2.70 -14.99 7.81
C ALA A 61 3.45 -14.01 8.71
N GLU A 62 3.49 -14.28 10.01
CA GLU A 62 4.21 -13.43 10.95
C GLU A 62 5.71 -13.45 10.63
N VAL A 63 6.26 -12.27 10.32
CA VAL A 63 7.70 -12.06 10.18
C VAL A 63 8.11 -11.10 11.27
N GLY A 64 8.93 -11.57 12.20
CA GLY A 64 9.37 -10.76 13.34
C GLY A 64 10.23 -9.57 12.94
N ILE A 65 10.37 -8.65 13.89
CA ILE A 65 11.27 -7.49 13.86
C ILE A 65 12.21 -7.62 15.06
N GLU A 66 13.44 -7.13 14.96
CA GLU A 66 14.34 -7.08 16.12
C GLU A 66 13.72 -6.22 17.23
N ALA A 67 13.67 -6.75 18.45
CA ALA A 67 12.93 -6.15 19.56
C ALA A 67 13.42 -4.73 19.92
N ASP A 68 14.73 -4.50 19.84
CA ASP A 68 15.31 -3.17 20.10
C ASP A 68 14.88 -2.14 19.05
N VAL A 69 14.73 -2.56 17.80
CA VAL A 69 14.24 -1.72 16.69
C VAL A 69 12.75 -1.41 16.85
N GLU A 70 11.94 -2.41 17.21
CA GLU A 70 10.53 -2.18 17.53
C GLU A 70 10.37 -1.19 18.69
N ALA A 71 11.11 -1.41 19.79
CA ALA A 71 11.08 -0.54 20.96
C ALA A 71 11.53 0.89 20.64
N HIS A 72 12.58 1.04 19.83
CA HIS A 72 13.07 2.34 19.40
C HIS A 72 12.03 3.11 18.59
N TRP A 73 11.48 2.51 17.53
CA TRP A 73 10.52 3.22 16.67
C TRP A 73 9.19 3.49 17.37
N ARG A 74 8.76 2.60 18.27
CA ARG A 74 7.62 2.89 19.14
C ARG A 74 7.87 4.14 20.00
N ALA A 75 9.06 4.25 20.60
CA ALA A 75 9.42 5.41 21.42
C ALA A 75 9.51 6.70 20.58
N GLU A 76 10.12 6.65 19.39
CA GLU A 76 10.21 7.81 18.50
C GLU A 76 8.84 8.28 18.01
N LEU A 77 7.97 7.37 17.60
CA LEU A 77 6.61 7.72 17.16
C LEU A 77 5.77 8.34 18.30
N VAL A 78 5.94 7.87 19.53
CA VAL A 78 5.31 8.50 20.71
C VAL A 78 5.90 9.89 20.96
N ARG A 79 7.23 10.01 20.92
CA ARG A 79 7.93 11.29 21.13
C ARG A 79 7.43 12.36 20.18
N VAL A 80 7.36 12.07 18.87
CA VAL A 80 6.93 13.07 17.88
C VAL A 80 5.46 13.46 18.05
N VAL A 81 4.59 12.52 18.46
CA VAL A 81 3.19 12.83 18.77
C VAL A 81 3.08 13.75 19.98
N ASP A 82 3.80 13.44 21.06
CA ASP A 82 3.79 14.24 22.30
C ASP A 82 4.34 15.65 22.08
N GLU A 83 5.44 15.77 21.32
CA GLU A 83 6.03 17.06 20.98
C GLU A 83 5.12 17.90 20.08
N SER A 84 4.40 17.27 19.14
CA SER A 84 3.44 17.96 18.27
C SER A 84 2.22 18.42 19.05
N ALA A 85 1.70 17.59 19.94
CA ALA A 85 0.63 17.97 20.87
C ALA A 85 1.05 19.15 21.77
N ALA A 86 2.31 19.20 22.21
CA ALA A 86 2.84 20.33 22.98
C ALA A 86 2.92 21.63 22.16
N ARG A 87 2.97 21.54 20.82
CA ARG A 87 2.85 22.69 19.90
C ARG A 87 1.40 23.02 19.53
N GLY A 88 0.43 22.24 19.98
CA GLY A 88 -1.00 22.40 19.64
C GLY A 88 -1.41 21.74 18.33
N GLU A 89 -0.58 20.86 17.78
CA GLU A 89 -0.86 20.08 16.57
C GLU A 89 -1.40 18.69 16.95
N ASP A 90 -2.41 18.20 16.24
CA ASP A 90 -2.91 16.82 16.38
C ASP A 90 -2.44 15.96 15.21
N ILE A 91 -1.78 14.84 15.51
CA ILE A 91 -1.28 13.90 14.50
C ILE A 91 -2.16 12.66 14.48
N VAL A 92 -2.77 12.42 13.32
CA VAL A 92 -3.50 11.19 13.03
C VAL A 92 -2.71 10.34 12.05
N TRP A 93 -2.19 9.21 12.53
CA TRP A 93 -1.52 8.23 11.69
C TRP A 93 -2.54 7.35 10.97
N VAL A 94 -2.46 7.32 9.64
CA VAL A 94 -3.23 6.41 8.79
C VAL A 94 -2.27 5.71 7.86
N LEU A 95 -2.25 4.37 7.92
CA LEU A 95 -1.55 3.55 6.94
C LEU A 95 -2.52 3.11 5.85
N VAL A 96 -2.21 3.46 4.60
CA VAL A 96 -2.94 3.00 3.42
C VAL A 96 -2.03 2.04 2.68
N ASP A 97 -2.39 0.76 2.67
CA ASP A 97 -1.67 -0.29 1.94
C ASP A 97 -2.46 -0.78 0.72
N GLY A 98 -1.74 -1.06 -0.36
CA GLY A 98 -2.26 -1.58 -1.62
C GLY A 98 -1.20 -1.66 -2.72
N PHE A 99 -1.27 -2.73 -3.50
CA PHE A 99 -0.27 -3.06 -4.52
C PHE A 99 -0.30 -2.19 -5.77
N VAL A 100 -1.31 -1.34 -5.98
CA VAL A 100 -1.46 -0.44 -7.15
C VAL A 100 -1.70 1.03 -6.78
N LEU A 101 -1.40 1.44 -5.53
CA LEU A 101 -1.74 2.77 -5.02
C LEU A 101 -1.27 3.93 -5.91
N TYR A 102 -0.06 3.83 -6.45
CA TYR A 102 0.56 4.89 -7.25
C TYR A 102 0.19 4.88 -8.73
N TYR A 103 -0.68 3.95 -9.15
CA TYR A 103 -1.28 3.97 -10.46
C TYR A 103 -2.28 5.12 -10.61
N ASP A 104 -3.09 5.35 -9.57
CA ASP A 104 -4.11 6.40 -9.58
C ASP A 104 -3.54 7.72 -9.05
N ALA A 105 -3.41 8.71 -9.93
CA ALA A 105 -2.83 10.01 -9.59
C ALA A 105 -3.61 10.77 -8.51
N VAL A 106 -4.93 10.54 -8.38
CA VAL A 106 -5.76 11.18 -7.34
C VAL A 106 -5.49 10.54 -5.99
N VAL A 107 -5.47 9.21 -5.91
CA VAL A 107 -5.08 8.52 -4.67
C VAL A 107 -3.66 8.91 -4.27
N ALA A 108 -2.70 8.87 -5.21
CA ALA A 108 -1.32 9.23 -4.92
C ALA A 108 -1.17 10.66 -4.38
N SER A 109 -1.93 11.64 -4.90
CA SER A 109 -1.83 13.04 -4.44
C SER A 109 -2.42 13.28 -3.05
N LEU A 110 -3.25 12.38 -2.54
CA LEU A 110 -3.85 12.49 -1.20
C LEU A 110 -2.92 11.96 -0.09
N LEU A 111 -1.83 11.27 -0.45
CA LEU A 111 -0.88 10.68 0.50
C LEU A 111 0.23 11.67 0.86
N ASP A 112 0.40 11.91 2.17
CA ASP A 112 1.49 12.72 2.72
C ASP A 112 2.86 12.08 2.47
N VAL A 113 2.99 10.85 2.94
CA VAL A 113 4.20 10.02 2.82
C VAL A 113 3.91 8.88 1.86
N LYS A 114 4.85 8.66 0.92
CA LYS A 114 4.73 7.60 -0.08
C LYS A 114 5.92 6.65 0.03
N LEU A 115 5.65 5.43 0.45
CA LEU A 115 6.63 4.35 0.55
C LEU A 115 6.34 3.30 -0.53
N PHE A 116 7.35 2.91 -1.30
CA PHE A 116 7.25 1.88 -2.33
C PHE A 116 8.17 0.73 -1.99
N VAL A 117 7.60 -0.41 -1.58
CA VAL A 117 8.38 -1.61 -1.26
C VAL A 117 8.69 -2.36 -2.54
N GLN A 118 9.98 -2.49 -2.85
CA GLN A 118 10.48 -3.15 -4.05
C GLN A 118 11.29 -4.39 -3.70
N VAL A 119 10.95 -5.50 -4.35
CA VAL A 119 11.55 -6.82 -4.15
C VAL A 119 11.77 -7.47 -5.53
N PRO A 120 12.86 -8.24 -5.76
CA PRO A 120 13.13 -8.86 -7.06
C PRO A 120 12.02 -9.83 -7.52
N TYR A 121 11.81 -9.95 -8.84
CA TYR A 121 10.82 -10.86 -9.45
C TYR A 121 10.83 -12.27 -8.88
N ASP A 122 11.99 -12.92 -8.78
CA ASP A 122 12.08 -14.32 -8.32
C ASP A 122 11.54 -14.49 -6.89
N VAL A 123 11.78 -13.49 -6.04
CA VAL A 123 11.30 -13.49 -4.66
C VAL A 123 9.79 -13.22 -4.61
N LEU A 124 9.29 -12.28 -5.43
CA LEU A 124 7.85 -12.01 -5.56
C LEU A 124 7.10 -13.27 -6.03
N LYS A 125 7.62 -13.93 -7.07
CA LYS A 125 7.06 -15.16 -7.63
C LYS A 125 7.00 -16.27 -6.59
N ALA A 126 8.13 -16.56 -5.94
CA ALA A 126 8.20 -17.59 -4.92
C ALA A 126 7.23 -17.33 -3.75
N ARG A 127 7.06 -16.06 -3.35
CA ARG A 127 6.11 -15.68 -2.30
C ARG A 127 4.66 -15.80 -2.75
N ARG A 128 4.32 -15.36 -3.97
CA ARG A 128 2.96 -15.49 -4.53
C ARG A 128 2.56 -16.95 -4.66
N GLU A 129 3.41 -17.78 -5.26
CA GLU A 129 3.13 -19.21 -5.48
C GLU A 129 3.01 -19.98 -4.16
N LYS A 130 3.70 -19.54 -3.10
CA LYS A 130 3.55 -20.09 -1.74
C LYS A 130 2.26 -19.65 -1.06
N ARG A 131 1.69 -18.50 -1.44
CA ARG A 131 0.40 -18.00 -0.94
C ARG A 131 -0.72 -18.68 -1.72
N SER A 132 -1.13 -19.85 -1.23
CA SER A 132 -2.03 -20.77 -1.96
C SER A 132 -3.46 -20.25 -2.15
N THR A 133 -3.91 -19.27 -1.35
CA THR A 133 -5.31 -18.84 -1.31
C THR A 133 -5.43 -17.35 -0.95
N TYR A 134 -6.41 -16.67 -1.54
CA TYR A 134 -6.71 -15.26 -1.33
C TYR A 134 -8.16 -15.10 -0.87
N ALA A 135 -8.39 -14.39 0.22
CA ALA A 135 -9.73 -14.06 0.67
C ALA A 135 -10.27 -12.94 -0.21
N LEU A 136 -11.45 -13.15 -0.81
CA LEU A 136 -12.19 -12.09 -1.47
C LEU A 136 -12.86 -11.23 -0.39
N GLN A 137 -12.62 -9.92 -0.48
CA GLN A 137 -12.98 -8.93 0.55
C GLN A 137 -14.08 -7.96 0.09
N ASN A 138 -14.58 -8.11 -1.15
CA ASN A 138 -15.69 -7.31 -1.63
C ASN A 138 -17.00 -7.71 -0.90
N PRO A 139 -17.97 -6.79 -0.73
CA PRO A 139 -19.20 -7.05 0.04
C PRO A 139 -20.04 -8.24 -0.44
N ASP A 140 -19.99 -8.55 -1.74
CA ASP A 140 -20.83 -9.57 -2.37
C ASP A 140 -20.20 -10.98 -2.35
N SER A 141 -18.90 -11.08 -2.04
CA SER A 141 -18.12 -12.32 -1.99
C SER A 141 -17.24 -12.41 -0.74
N VAL A 142 -17.58 -11.69 0.35
CA VAL A 142 -16.79 -11.68 1.59
C VAL A 142 -16.59 -13.10 2.10
N GLY A 143 -15.34 -13.55 2.16
CA GLY A 143 -14.97 -14.87 2.68
C GLY A 143 -14.94 -15.99 1.64
N GLU A 144 -15.26 -15.70 0.37
CA GLU A 144 -14.90 -16.59 -0.73
C GLU A 144 -13.39 -16.64 -0.91
N VAL A 145 -12.89 -17.75 -1.46
CA VAL A 145 -11.45 -17.98 -1.63
C VAL A 145 -11.10 -18.10 -3.10
N TRP A 146 -10.21 -17.24 -3.57
CA TRP A 146 -9.57 -17.36 -4.86
C TRP A 146 -8.28 -18.17 -4.74
N THR A 147 -8.04 -19.02 -5.76
CA THR A 147 -6.77 -19.75 -5.92
C THR A 147 -6.22 -19.41 -7.29
N ASP A 148 -4.98 -18.94 -7.33
CA ASP A 148 -4.30 -18.61 -8.57
C ASP A 148 -4.23 -19.86 -9.49
N PRO A 149 -4.70 -19.77 -10.75
CA PRO A 149 -4.50 -20.85 -11.71
C PRO A 149 -3.01 -21.01 -12.08
N PRO A 150 -2.62 -22.11 -12.74
CA PRO A 150 -1.23 -22.31 -13.18
C PRO A 150 -0.71 -21.12 -14.00
N ASN A 151 0.53 -20.69 -13.70
CA ASN A 151 1.21 -19.54 -14.33
C ASN A 151 0.53 -18.17 -14.14
N TYR A 152 -0.41 -18.03 -13.20
CA TYR A 152 -1.10 -16.75 -12.96
C TYR A 152 -0.14 -15.60 -12.64
N PHE A 153 0.95 -15.87 -11.91
CA PHE A 153 1.92 -14.82 -11.60
C PHE A 153 2.55 -14.20 -12.84
N ASP A 154 3.00 -15.05 -13.78
CA ASP A 154 3.66 -14.61 -15.01
C ASP A 154 2.67 -14.00 -16.00
N ASN A 155 1.45 -14.54 -16.05
CA ASN A 155 0.44 -14.17 -17.03
C ASN A 155 -0.37 -12.93 -16.61
N ILE A 156 -0.55 -12.69 -15.32
CA ILE A 156 -1.49 -11.68 -14.79
C ILE A 156 -0.81 -10.77 -13.77
N VAL A 157 -0.32 -11.32 -12.66
CA VAL A 157 0.17 -10.51 -11.52
C VAL A 157 1.34 -9.61 -11.90
N TYR A 158 2.40 -10.18 -12.49
CA TYR A 158 3.61 -9.43 -12.80
C TYR A 158 3.39 -8.43 -13.96
N PRO A 159 2.68 -8.77 -15.05
CA PRO A 159 2.26 -7.77 -16.04
C PRO A 159 1.44 -6.63 -15.44
N GLY A 160 0.50 -6.93 -14.53
CA GLY A 160 -0.28 -5.92 -13.80
C GLY A 160 0.62 -5.01 -12.95
N TYR A 161 1.57 -5.59 -12.21
CA TYR A 161 2.58 -4.86 -11.46
C TYR A 161 3.41 -3.92 -12.33
N LEU A 162 3.87 -4.37 -13.51
CA LEU A 162 4.61 -3.52 -14.44
C LEU A 162 3.73 -2.40 -14.98
N LYS A 163 2.50 -2.71 -15.41
CA LYS A 163 1.52 -1.70 -15.89
C LYS A 163 1.25 -0.63 -14.83
N ALA A 164 1.17 -1.03 -13.56
CA ALA A 164 0.85 -0.14 -12.45
C ALA A 164 2.00 0.81 -12.06
N HIS A 165 3.26 0.52 -12.41
CA HIS A 165 4.41 1.24 -11.85
C HIS A 165 5.48 1.68 -12.86
N ALA A 166 5.46 1.20 -14.11
CA ALA A 166 6.48 1.54 -15.09
C ALA A 166 6.67 3.06 -15.26
N HIS A 167 5.59 3.85 -15.15
CA HIS A 167 5.66 5.32 -15.25
C HIS A 167 6.45 5.99 -14.13
N LEU A 168 6.75 5.29 -13.03
CA LEU A 168 7.51 5.82 -11.90
C LEU A 168 9.03 5.69 -12.09
N PHE A 169 9.48 4.86 -13.03
CA PHE A 169 10.89 4.48 -13.17
C PHE A 169 11.46 4.83 -14.54
N ALA A 170 12.75 5.15 -14.57
CA ALA A 170 13.48 5.47 -15.78
C ALA A 170 13.37 4.33 -16.80
N ASN A 171 13.06 4.67 -18.05
CA ASN A 171 12.84 3.73 -19.16
C ASN A 171 11.71 2.71 -18.94
N GLY A 172 10.84 2.90 -17.95
CA GLY A 172 9.82 1.91 -17.60
C GLY A 172 10.37 0.68 -16.88
N ASP A 173 11.64 0.71 -16.46
CA ASP A 173 12.29 -0.42 -15.81
C ASP A 173 12.00 -0.39 -14.30
N VAL A 174 10.97 -1.13 -13.90
CA VAL A 174 10.55 -1.19 -12.50
C VAL A 174 11.59 -1.89 -11.62
N GLU A 175 12.48 -2.73 -12.15
CA GLU A 175 13.44 -3.48 -11.31
C GLU A 175 14.78 -2.77 -11.13
N HIS A 176 15.30 -2.20 -12.21
CA HIS A 176 16.64 -1.61 -12.24
C HIS A 176 16.64 -0.13 -12.59
N GLY A 177 15.51 0.42 -13.02
CA GLY A 177 15.36 1.83 -13.30
C GLY A 177 15.48 2.68 -12.03
N ALA A 178 16.11 3.84 -12.17
CA ALA A 178 16.05 4.86 -11.14
C ALA A 178 14.62 5.40 -11.04
N LEU A 179 14.15 5.66 -9.82
CA LEU A 179 12.91 6.39 -9.60
C LEU A 179 13.00 7.77 -10.28
N LEU A 180 11.95 8.16 -10.99
CA LEU A 180 11.87 9.48 -11.61
C LEU A 180 11.87 10.59 -10.55
N PRO A 181 12.42 11.77 -10.87
CA PRO A 181 12.39 12.92 -9.96
C PRO A 181 10.95 13.35 -9.66
N ASP A 182 10.78 14.06 -8.54
CA ASP A 182 9.53 14.71 -8.13
C ASP A 182 8.32 13.79 -7.88
N THR A 183 8.52 12.47 -7.82
CA THR A 183 7.47 11.51 -7.44
C THR A 183 7.07 11.64 -5.96
N GLY A 184 7.98 12.12 -5.11
CA GLY A 184 7.80 12.14 -3.66
C GLY A 184 7.73 10.75 -3.02
N ILE A 185 8.18 9.71 -3.74
CA ILE A 185 8.19 8.32 -3.30
C ILE A 185 9.55 7.96 -2.72
N THR A 186 9.57 7.32 -1.56
CA THR A 186 10.76 6.65 -1.02
C THR A 186 10.68 5.16 -1.33
N VAL A 187 11.67 4.63 -2.05
CA VAL A 187 11.73 3.20 -2.40
C VAL A 187 12.45 2.42 -1.31
N LEU A 188 11.75 1.48 -0.69
CA LEU A 188 12.26 0.60 0.36
C LEU A 188 12.62 -0.77 -0.22
N ARG A 189 13.79 -1.29 0.14
CA ARG A 189 14.30 -2.57 -0.38
C ARG A 189 14.71 -3.49 0.78
N PRO A 190 13.77 -4.26 1.36
CA PRO A 190 13.98 -4.98 2.61
C PRO A 190 15.06 -6.06 2.52
N GLY A 191 15.08 -6.81 1.41
CA GLY A 191 15.60 -8.17 1.45
C GLY A 191 14.57 -9.14 2.02
N GLU A 192 14.99 -10.11 2.83
CA GLU A 192 14.12 -11.20 3.29
C GLU A 192 14.20 -11.45 4.81
N GLY A 193 13.14 -12.07 5.35
CA GLY A 193 13.06 -12.48 6.75
C GLY A 193 13.10 -11.31 7.75
N VAL A 194 13.43 -11.64 9.00
CA VAL A 194 13.54 -10.67 10.11
C VAL A 194 14.51 -9.52 9.80
N PRO A 195 15.70 -9.74 9.22
CA PRO A 195 16.59 -8.62 8.88
C PRO A 195 15.95 -7.66 7.88
N GLY A 196 15.23 -8.18 6.88
CA GLY A 196 14.58 -7.33 5.89
C GLY A 196 13.38 -6.56 6.43
N MET A 197 12.58 -7.18 7.30
CA MET A 197 11.50 -6.48 8.00
C MET A 197 12.04 -5.39 8.94
N THR A 198 13.10 -5.70 9.69
CA THR A 198 13.77 -4.74 10.58
C THR A 198 14.30 -3.54 9.81
N LYS A 199 14.88 -3.78 8.63
CA LYS A 199 15.32 -2.72 7.72
C LYS A 199 14.16 -1.83 7.26
N ILE A 200 13.05 -2.41 6.77
CA ILE A 200 11.90 -1.60 6.32
C ILE A 200 11.34 -0.76 7.47
N VAL A 201 11.18 -1.33 8.66
CA VAL A 201 10.63 -0.57 9.80
C VAL A 201 11.53 0.61 10.13
N THR A 202 12.84 0.43 10.04
CA THR A 202 13.80 1.51 10.23
C THR A 202 13.68 2.59 9.16
N GLU A 203 13.78 2.22 7.89
CA GLU A 203 13.71 3.19 6.78
C GLU A 203 12.34 3.91 6.75
N ALA A 204 11.25 3.20 7.01
CA ALA A 204 9.92 3.80 7.08
C ALA A 204 9.79 4.74 8.29
N GLY A 205 10.28 4.33 9.45
CA GLY A 205 10.28 5.15 10.67
C GLY A 205 11.01 6.47 10.47
N GLU A 206 12.19 6.44 9.84
CA GLU A 206 12.98 7.64 9.53
C GLU A 206 12.19 8.61 8.64
N VAL A 207 11.53 8.09 7.59
CA VAL A 207 10.73 8.91 6.68
C VAL A 207 9.52 9.52 7.41
N LEU A 208 8.81 8.74 8.24
CA LEU A 208 7.63 9.21 8.95
C LEU A 208 7.97 10.30 9.98
N VAL A 209 9.04 10.10 10.76
CA VAL A 209 9.51 11.10 11.73
C VAL A 209 9.97 12.37 11.01
N ALA A 210 10.73 12.23 9.93
CA ALA A 210 11.19 13.38 9.15
C ALA A 210 10.03 14.18 8.53
N ASP A 211 8.97 13.53 8.03
CA ASP A 211 7.79 14.23 7.48
C ASP A 211 7.07 15.07 8.55
N VAL A 212 6.99 14.58 9.78
CA VAL A 212 6.43 15.33 10.92
C VAL A 212 7.33 16.49 11.31
N GLU A 213 8.63 16.25 11.46
CA GLU A 213 9.58 17.28 11.93
C GLU A 213 9.83 18.40 10.91
N VAL A 214 9.74 18.11 9.61
CA VAL A 214 9.85 19.11 8.54
C VAL A 214 8.52 19.86 8.32
N GLY A 215 7.41 19.27 8.74
CA GLY A 215 6.08 19.75 8.44
C GLY A 215 5.63 20.95 9.30
N ASP A 216 5.96 22.18 8.88
CA ASP A 216 5.04 23.33 9.05
C ASP A 216 3.83 23.10 8.13
N LYS A 217 3.00 22.08 8.41
CA LYS A 217 1.79 21.81 7.63
C LYS A 217 0.75 22.83 8.06
N VAL A 218 0.52 23.80 7.18
CA VAL A 218 -0.46 24.90 7.27
C VAL A 218 -1.65 24.51 8.12
N LEU A 219 -1.77 25.18 9.28
CA LEU A 219 -2.98 25.24 10.07
C LEU A 219 -4.11 25.60 9.11
N VAL A 220 -5.08 24.70 8.94
CA VAL A 220 -6.37 25.10 8.38
C VAL A 220 -6.95 26.04 9.42
N ASP A 221 -6.86 27.35 9.18
CA ASP A 221 -7.57 28.35 9.98
C ASP A 221 -9.05 27.97 9.97
N GLU A 222 -9.54 27.43 11.09
CA GLU A 222 -10.96 27.39 11.39
C GLU A 222 -11.41 28.81 11.75
N GLU A 223 -11.49 29.71 10.78
CA GLU A 223 -12.27 30.96 10.90
C GLU A 223 -12.55 31.61 9.54
N ALA A 224 -13.75 31.34 8.98
CA ALA A 224 -14.62 32.30 8.28
C ALA A 224 -16.00 31.70 7.97
#